data_AF-A0A1G0WMY8-F1
#
_entry.id   AF-A0A1G0WMY8-F1
#
_cell.length_a   1.000
_cell.length_b   1.000
_cell.length_c   1.000
_cell.angle_alpha   90.00
_cell.angle_beta   90.00
_cell.angle_gamma   90.00
#
_symmetry.space_group_name_H-M   'P 1'
#
loop_
_entity.id
_entity.type
_entity.pdbx_description
1 polymer ?
#
loop_
_entity_poly.entity_id
_entity_poly.type
_entity_poly.pdbx_seq_one_letter_code
_entity_poly.pdbx_strand_id
1 'polypeptide(L)'
;MKLILLFIFLLTFSIFANAKTISSTKTGGEWNNPKTWVKGKVPTENDNAIIKGEVVIKTADTVHKITIQKNAKLVVDNTEQTSFLVKTIVYISGKLEIKGIGHLRIWENIKKTKTGVIDNRAVIEVGQ
;
A
#
# COMPACT_ATOMS: atom_id res chain seq x y z
N MET A 1 18.03 -36.17 -24.77
CA MET A 1 17.04 -35.10 -25.07
C MET A 1 15.83 -35.09 -24.14
N LYS A 2 15.20 -36.24 -23.78
CA LYS A 2 14.02 -36.29 -22.88
C LYS A 2 14.26 -35.77 -21.44
N LEU A 3 15.46 -35.94 -20.87
CA LEU A 3 15.80 -35.46 -19.52
C LEU A 3 16.03 -33.94 -19.46
N ILE A 4 16.53 -33.34 -20.56
CA ILE A 4 16.76 -31.89 -20.68
C ILE A 4 15.41 -31.15 -20.81
N LEU A 5 14.46 -31.71 -21.55
CA LEU A 5 13.10 -31.16 -21.65
C LEU A 5 12.36 -31.17 -20.30
N LEU A 6 12.54 -32.21 -19.48
CA LEU A 6 11.95 -32.27 -18.13
C LEU A 6 12.58 -31.23 -17.19
N PHE A 7 13.89 -30.99 -17.31
CA PHE A 7 14.60 -29.98 -16.52
C PHE A 7 14.20 -28.56 -16.90
N ILE A 8 13.98 -28.28 -18.19
CA ILE A 8 13.46 -27.00 -18.69
C ILE A 8 12.00 -26.77 -18.24
N PHE A 9 11.17 -27.82 -18.24
CA PHE A 9 9.78 -27.76 -17.76
C PHE A 9 9.68 -27.47 -16.24
N LEU A 10 10.63 -27.98 -15.45
CA LEU A 10 10.72 -27.71 -14.01
C LEU A 10 11.22 -26.29 -13.68
N LEU A 11 12.08 -25.70 -14.52
CA LEU A 11 12.56 -24.32 -14.37
C LEU A 11 11.49 -23.26 -14.68
N THR A 12 10.50 -23.57 -15.52
CA THR A 12 9.42 -22.63 -15.85
C THR A 12 8.35 -22.49 -14.77
N PHE A 13 8.34 -23.36 -13.76
CA PHE A 13 7.31 -23.34 -12.71
C PHE A 13 7.62 -22.38 -11.54
N SER A 14 8.77 -21.71 -11.54
CA SER A 14 9.32 -21.08 -10.32
C SER A 14 9.02 -19.60 -10.10
N ILE A 15 8.22 -18.89 -10.90
CA ILE A 15 8.14 -17.42 -10.71
C ILE A 15 6.76 -16.80 -10.96
N PHE A 16 5.76 -17.25 -10.21
CA PHE A 16 4.62 -16.38 -9.90
C PHE A 16 4.91 -15.66 -8.59
N ALA A 17 5.63 -14.54 -8.67
CA ALA A 17 5.80 -13.62 -7.55
C ALA A 17 4.44 -12.98 -7.23
N ASN A 18 3.71 -13.61 -6.31
CA ASN A 18 2.43 -13.08 -5.84
C ASN A 18 2.70 -11.97 -4.82
N ALA A 19 2.05 -10.82 -5.01
CA ALA A 19 2.14 -9.73 -4.07
C ALA A 19 1.65 -10.17 -2.68
N LYS A 20 2.55 -10.18 -1.70
CA LYS A 20 2.22 -10.65 -0.35
C LYS A 20 1.37 -9.62 0.37
N THR A 21 0.40 -10.10 1.13
CA THR A 21 -0.47 -9.22 1.94
C THR A 21 0.12 -9.02 3.32
N ILE A 22 0.33 -7.76 3.71
CA ILE A 22 0.84 -7.34 5.01
C ILE A 22 -0.21 -6.43 5.66
N SER A 23 -0.54 -6.69 6.92
CA SER A 23 -1.53 -5.91 7.68
C SER A 23 -0.84 -5.06 8.73
N SER A 24 -1.34 -3.83 8.92
CA SER A 24 -0.99 -3.05 10.11
C SER A 24 -1.58 -3.72 11.37
N THR A 25 -1.04 -3.37 12.53
CA THR A 25 -1.70 -3.59 13.82
C THR A 25 -2.91 -2.67 13.95
N LYS A 26 -3.77 -2.93 14.95
CA LYS A 26 -4.90 -2.05 15.29
C LYS A 26 -4.43 -0.73 15.91
N THR A 27 -3.32 -0.76 16.65
CA THR A 27 -2.70 0.44 17.23
C THR A 27 -2.16 1.36 16.14
N GLY A 28 -1.58 0.79 15.07
CA GLY A 28 -1.07 1.56 13.95
C GLY A 28 0.32 2.18 14.24
N GLY A 29 0.58 3.36 13.70
CA GLY A 29 1.84 4.10 13.84
C GLY A 29 2.43 4.54 12.48
N GLU A 30 3.72 4.82 12.46
CA GLU A 30 4.40 5.29 11.25
C GLU A 30 4.60 4.16 10.23
N TRP A 31 4.40 4.46 8.95
CA TRP A 31 4.48 3.48 7.86
C TRP A 31 5.81 2.72 7.86
N ASN A 32 6.94 3.41 8.04
CA ASN A 32 8.28 2.83 8.03
C ASN A 32 8.65 2.12 9.35
N ASN A 33 7.81 2.15 10.37
CA ASN A 33 8.09 1.50 11.66
C ASN A 33 7.65 0.04 11.64
N PRO A 34 8.56 -0.95 11.85
CA PRO A 34 8.20 -2.36 11.93
C PRO A 34 7.08 -2.67 12.93
N LYS A 35 6.99 -1.95 14.06
CA LYS A 35 5.96 -2.16 15.09
C LYS A 35 4.54 -1.86 14.60
N THR A 36 4.40 -1.05 13.54
CA THR A 36 3.11 -0.76 12.91
C THR A 36 2.55 -1.97 12.17
N TRP A 37 3.38 -2.95 11.83
CA TRP A 37 3.00 -4.08 11.00
C TRP A 37 2.99 -5.40 11.74
N VAL A 38 2.01 -6.25 11.42
CA VAL A 38 1.92 -7.60 11.97
C VAL A 38 3.19 -8.37 11.62
N LYS A 39 3.84 -8.95 12.64
CA LYS A 39 5.13 -9.67 12.54
C LYS A 39 6.34 -8.79 12.14
N GLY A 40 6.25 -7.47 12.29
CA GLY A 40 7.41 -6.60 12.12
C GLY A 40 7.84 -6.36 10.66
N LYS A 41 6.99 -6.68 9.67
CA LYS A 41 7.33 -6.56 8.24
C LYS A 41 6.68 -5.34 7.64
N VAL A 42 7.47 -4.33 7.29
CA VAL A 42 7.01 -3.14 6.55
C VAL A 42 6.70 -3.55 5.10
N PRO A 43 5.54 -3.16 4.53
CA PRO A 43 5.22 -3.40 3.12
C PRO A 43 6.22 -2.70 2.21
N THR A 44 6.60 -3.42 1.16
CA THR A 44 7.42 -2.91 0.07
C THR A 44 6.58 -2.68 -1.18
N GLU A 45 7.22 -2.23 -2.26
CA GLU A 45 6.58 -1.98 -3.56
C GLU A 45 5.92 -3.20 -4.21
N ASN A 46 6.23 -4.42 -3.74
CA ASN A 46 5.66 -5.68 -4.22
C ASN A 46 4.58 -6.23 -3.28
N ASP A 47 4.28 -5.54 -2.17
CA ASP A 47 3.33 -5.99 -1.16
C ASP A 47 2.00 -5.25 -1.24
N ASN A 48 0.93 -5.95 -0.89
CA ASN A 48 -0.38 -5.37 -0.61
C ASN A 48 -0.46 -4.97 0.87
N ALA A 49 -0.77 -3.71 1.16
CA ALA A 49 -0.98 -3.25 2.53
C ALA A 49 -2.47 -3.24 2.92
N ILE A 50 -2.80 -3.83 4.07
CA ILE A 50 -4.11 -3.70 4.73
C ILE A 50 -3.96 -2.82 5.97
N ILE A 51 -4.65 -1.69 5.98
CA ILE A 51 -4.66 -0.74 7.09
C ILE A 51 -5.80 -1.10 8.03
N LYS A 52 -5.46 -1.47 9.27
CA LYS A 52 -6.39 -1.90 10.35
C LYS A 52 -6.47 -0.91 11.53
N GLY A 53 -5.52 0.02 11.62
CA GLY A 53 -5.43 1.08 12.63
C GLY A 53 -5.18 2.44 11.96
N GLU A 54 -4.64 3.40 12.70
CA GLU A 54 -4.14 4.65 12.11
C GLU A 54 -2.69 4.49 11.65
N VAL A 55 -2.44 4.59 10.34
CA VAL A 55 -1.09 4.55 9.76
C VAL A 55 -0.73 5.91 9.18
N VAL A 56 0.45 6.41 9.54
CA VAL A 56 0.94 7.73 9.10
C VAL A 56 2.16 7.57 8.20
N ILE A 57 2.09 8.14 7.01
CA ILE A 57 3.19 8.21 6.04
C ILE A 57 3.83 9.60 6.19
N LYS A 58 5.13 9.63 6.53
CA LYS A 58 5.90 10.87 6.72
C LYS A 58 7.01 11.08 5.68
N THR A 59 7.37 10.03 4.95
CA THR A 59 8.41 10.05 3.91
C THR A 59 7.85 9.41 2.65
N ALA A 60 8.51 9.62 1.51
CA ALA A 60 8.19 8.85 0.31
C ALA A 60 8.45 7.36 0.53
N ASP A 61 7.60 6.54 -0.10
CA ASP A 61 7.74 5.10 -0.22
C ASP A 61 6.82 4.61 -1.35
N THR A 62 6.96 3.36 -1.74
CA THR A 62 6.14 2.72 -2.78
C THR A 62 5.52 1.44 -2.26
N VAL A 63 4.24 1.23 -2.57
CA VAL A 63 3.50 0.00 -2.25
C VAL A 63 2.69 -0.47 -3.46
N HIS A 64 2.45 -1.77 -3.55
CA HIS A 64 1.70 -2.31 -4.68
C HIS A 64 0.22 -1.86 -4.63
N LYS A 65 -0.45 -2.07 -3.49
CA LYS A 65 -1.88 -1.81 -3.29
C LYS A 65 -2.16 -1.42 -1.86
N ILE A 66 -3.18 -0.59 -1.63
CA ILE A 66 -3.68 -0.27 -0.29
C ILE A 66 -5.15 -0.67 -0.15
N THR A 67 -5.48 -1.27 1.00
CA THR A 67 -6.86 -1.44 1.47
C THR A 67 -7.03 -0.85 2.86
N ILE A 68 -7.83 0.20 2.99
CA ILE A 68 -8.16 0.84 4.27
C ILE A 68 -9.45 0.22 4.80
N GLN A 69 -9.37 -0.53 5.89
CA GLN A 69 -10.54 -1.17 6.50
C GLN A 69 -11.48 -0.15 7.15
N LYS A 70 -12.72 -0.56 7.42
CA LYS A 70 -13.68 0.25 8.18
C LYS A 70 -13.08 0.63 9.53
N ASN A 71 -13.30 1.88 9.95
CA ASN A 71 -12.75 2.49 11.17
C ASN A 71 -11.22 2.63 11.21
N ALA A 72 -10.50 2.25 10.15
CA ALA A 72 -9.07 2.49 10.01
C ALA A 72 -8.82 3.83 9.31
N LYS A 73 -7.59 4.34 9.43
CA LYS A 73 -7.19 5.64 8.88
C LYS A 73 -5.80 5.55 8.26
N LEU A 74 -5.66 6.03 7.03
CA LEU A 74 -4.36 6.28 6.41
C LEU A 74 -4.16 7.78 6.33
N VAL A 75 -3.05 8.27 6.88
CA VAL A 75 -2.66 9.68 6.85
C VAL A 75 -1.42 9.81 5.99
N VAL A 76 -1.50 10.65 4.97
CA VAL A 76 -0.37 11.07 4.16
C VAL A 76 0.03 12.47 4.63
N ASP A 77 1.14 12.52 5.36
CA ASP A 77 1.72 13.69 6.03
C ASP A 77 3.21 13.78 5.67
N ASN A 78 3.55 13.46 4.42
CA ASN A 78 4.92 13.52 3.93
C ASN A 78 5.35 14.99 3.83
N THR A 79 6.16 15.42 4.77
CA THR A 79 6.57 16.83 4.89
C THR A 79 7.69 17.22 3.91
N GLU A 80 8.23 16.25 3.17
CA GLU A 80 9.40 16.41 2.30
C GLU A 80 9.04 16.74 0.84
N GLN A 81 7.76 17.01 0.51
CA GLN A 81 7.27 17.21 -0.87
C GLN A 81 7.52 16.02 -1.82
N THR A 82 7.89 14.85 -1.30
CA THR A 82 8.13 13.63 -2.07
C THR A 82 6.91 12.72 -2.07
N SER A 83 6.43 12.25 -3.22
CA SER A 83 5.20 11.44 -3.30
C SER A 83 5.31 10.08 -2.61
N PHE A 84 4.26 9.68 -1.88
CA PHE A 84 4.01 8.26 -1.60
C PHE A 84 3.28 7.64 -2.79
N LEU A 85 3.75 6.48 -3.27
CA LEU A 85 3.27 5.87 -4.51
C LEU A 85 2.52 4.57 -4.25
N VAL A 86 1.34 4.45 -4.86
CA VAL A 86 0.56 3.21 -4.94
C VAL A 86 0.53 2.74 -6.40
N LYS A 87 1.19 1.62 -6.71
CA LYS A 87 1.36 1.12 -8.08
C LYS A 87 0.07 0.66 -8.74
N THR A 88 -0.95 0.34 -7.94
CA THR A 88 -2.24 -0.11 -8.45
C THR A 88 -3.33 0.80 -7.91
N ILE A 89 -4.06 0.31 -6.92
CA ILE A 89 -5.34 0.84 -6.49
C ILE A 89 -5.37 1.07 -4.99
N VAL A 90 -6.14 2.07 -4.57
CA VAL A 90 -6.48 2.30 -3.16
C VAL A 90 -7.96 1.97 -2.94
N TYR A 91 -8.24 1.00 -2.08
CA TYR A 91 -9.58 0.66 -1.62
C TYR A 91 -9.89 1.28 -0.27
N ILE A 92 -11.00 2.01 -0.14
CA ILE A 92 -11.31 2.82 1.06
C ILE A 92 -12.66 2.43 1.67
N SER A 93 -12.59 1.78 2.84
CA SER A 93 -13.75 1.56 3.73
C SER A 93 -13.70 2.42 5.01
N GLY A 94 -12.50 2.90 5.38
CA GLY A 94 -12.26 3.83 6.48
C GLY A 94 -11.98 5.25 5.99
N LYS A 95 -10.95 5.91 6.53
CA LYS A 95 -10.57 7.28 6.16
C LYS A 95 -9.20 7.31 5.45
N LEU A 96 -9.13 7.99 4.31
CA LEU A 96 -7.89 8.50 3.72
C LEU A 96 -7.80 10.00 4.04
N GLU A 97 -6.70 10.45 4.62
CA GLU A 97 -6.43 11.85 4.93
C GLU A 97 -5.11 12.27 4.31
N ILE A 98 -5.13 13.34 3.52
CA ILE A 98 -3.92 13.98 2.99
C ILE A 98 -3.80 15.35 3.66
N LYS A 99 -2.73 15.55 4.43
CA LYS A 99 -2.47 16.81 5.15
C LYS A 99 -1.72 17.82 4.27
N GLY A 100 -1.61 19.06 4.74
CA GLY A 100 -1.35 20.27 3.94
C GLY A 100 -0.34 20.22 2.80
N ILE A 101 0.80 19.52 2.94
CA ILE A 101 1.81 19.35 1.87
C ILE A 101 2.00 17.90 1.43
N GLY A 102 1.09 17.01 1.85
CA GLY A 102 1.13 15.60 1.52
C GLY A 102 0.90 15.36 0.03
N HIS A 103 1.56 14.36 -0.52
CA HIS A 103 1.46 14.01 -1.93
C HIS A 103 1.31 12.51 -2.10
N LEU A 104 0.14 12.09 -2.58
CA LEU A 104 -0.18 10.71 -2.88
C LEU A 104 -0.33 10.52 -4.39
N ARG A 105 0.47 9.63 -4.97
CA ARG A 105 0.32 9.20 -6.37
C ARG A 105 -0.23 7.79 -6.45
N ILE A 106 -1.23 7.60 -7.29
CA ILE A 106 -1.91 6.31 -7.50
C ILE A 106 -1.95 6.05 -9.01
N TRP A 107 -1.36 4.95 -9.48
CA TRP A 107 -1.29 4.68 -10.91
C TRP A 107 -2.64 4.31 -11.51
N GLU A 108 -3.42 3.42 -10.87
CA GLU A 108 -4.66 2.95 -11.48
C GLU A 108 -5.87 3.75 -11.01
N ASN A 109 -6.30 3.58 -9.75
CA ASN A 109 -7.60 4.11 -9.33
C ASN A 109 -7.74 4.25 -7.81
N ILE A 110 -8.78 4.96 -7.39
CA ILE A 110 -9.27 5.04 -6.02
C ILE A 110 -10.71 4.53 -5.97
N LYS A 111 -10.98 3.51 -5.17
CA LYS A 111 -12.33 2.94 -4.98
C LYS A 111 -12.76 3.10 -3.53
N LYS A 112 -13.86 3.82 -3.31
CA LYS A 112 -14.44 4.00 -1.97
C LYS A 112 -15.76 3.27 -1.82
N THR A 113 -16.00 2.72 -0.64
CA THR A 113 -17.31 2.22 -0.23
C THR A 113 -18.22 3.38 0.21
N LYS A 114 -19.47 3.09 0.57
CA LYS A 114 -20.41 4.08 1.14
C LYS A 114 -19.87 4.73 2.43
N THR A 115 -19.09 4.00 3.23
CA THR A 115 -18.51 4.49 4.49
C THR A 115 -17.11 5.07 4.32
N GLY A 116 -16.51 4.92 3.13
CA GLY A 116 -15.18 5.43 2.86
C GLY A 116 -15.16 6.95 2.77
N VAL A 117 -14.23 7.58 3.47
CA VAL A 117 -14.04 9.04 3.52
C VAL A 117 -12.67 9.40 2.95
N ILE A 118 -12.63 10.45 2.14
CA ILE A 118 -11.40 11.10 1.67
C ILE A 118 -11.42 12.53 2.19
N ASP A 119 -10.44 12.88 3.02
CA ASP A 119 -10.18 14.25 3.51
C ASP A 119 -8.90 14.72 2.82
N ASN A 120 -9.05 15.41 1.68
CA ASN A 120 -7.92 15.86 0.87
C ASN A 120 -7.65 17.35 1.09
N ARG A 121 -6.48 17.68 1.66
CA ARG A 121 -6.03 19.06 1.85
C ARG A 121 -4.74 19.37 1.07
N ALA A 122 -4.33 18.46 0.19
CA ALA A 122 -3.13 18.60 -0.63
C ALA A 122 -3.29 17.82 -1.95
N VAL A 123 -2.24 17.13 -2.40
CA VAL A 123 -2.17 16.57 -3.75
C VAL A 123 -2.49 15.07 -3.75
N ILE A 124 -3.48 14.69 -4.57
CA ILE A 124 -3.73 13.31 -4.99
C ILE A 124 -3.68 13.27 -6.51
N GLU A 125 -2.78 12.46 -7.07
CA GLU A 125 -2.70 12.17 -8.50
C GLU A 125 -3.21 10.74 -8.77
N VAL A 126 -4.14 10.58 -9.71
CA VAL A 126 -4.71 9.29 -10.09
C VAL A 126 -4.68 9.14 -11.61
N GLY A 127 -4.18 8.00 -12.10
CA GLY A 127 -4.14 7.69 -13.53
C GLY A 127 -2.83 8.12 -14.17
N GLN A 128 -1.89 7.17 -14.29
CA GLN A 128 -0.71 7.25 -15.15
C GLN A 128 -0.63 6.03 -16.05
#